data_AF-D8SM01-F1
#
_entry.id   AF-D8SM01-F1
#
_cell.length_a   1.000
_cell.length_b   1.000
_cell.length_c   1.000
_cell.angle_alpha   90.00
_cell.angle_beta   90.00
_cell.angle_gamma   90.00
#
_symmetry.space_group_name_H-M   'P 1'
#
loop_
_entity.id
_entity.type
_entity.pdbx_description
1 polymer ?
#
loop_
_entity_poly.entity_id
_entity_poly.type
_entity_poly.pdbx_seq_one_letter_code
_entity_poly.pdbx_strand_id
1 'polypeptide(L)'
;MEGTEPQEISRLLEALRVPRELTRSYASSQERDGARAEFLASSREALVALRTALVSGKWEEPREREVISTLATFACGEVEWTTDELGEIAVSAIDCLGSSRQQLVLDHLRELLLEIHASLRHGTREATAQSLYEEGHSSHDASNDIVLAHQMSWILSQIGHPHLGKHCQIIMPCVLTALDHYSPPIKRQGLECCLHLEQGMNSTELRWYKDVLLDAVCQNIAGCDELWPLVVKTAVRLVTRIEGRNARSPWYRKILAEMLGELERHPDDKEKPNVFLQEIGPQLKAMGLVLVALFKRLFALLFYWLDTGDKRTSILVLSCLRAVITHTWIRIPHLANSIWEQAVKLHCKVADLEVRAAVAETACYLIECVGPEILETHQDDVELVAAVKSIKAYEAQTPKT
;
A
#
# COMPACT_ATOMS: atom_id res chain seq x y z
N MET A 1 -12.11 25.54 33.74
CA MET A 1 -11.53 24.54 32.82
C MET A 1 -11.29 23.29 33.63
N GLU A 2 -12.38 22.59 33.91
CA GLU A 2 -12.39 21.31 34.62
C GLU A 2 -12.27 20.20 33.57
N GLY A 3 -11.47 19.18 33.90
CA GLY A 3 -11.06 18.13 32.98
C GLY A 3 -12.22 17.38 32.36
N THR A 4 -12.18 17.24 31.03
CA THR A 4 -12.82 16.12 30.34
C THR A 4 -12.27 14.83 30.93
N GLU A 5 -13.14 14.09 31.60
CA GLU A 5 -12.79 12.95 32.43
C GLU A 5 -12.16 11.83 31.58
N PRO A 6 -11.14 11.11 32.10
CA PRO A 6 -10.59 9.90 31.46
C PRO A 6 -11.65 8.85 31.07
N GLN A 7 -12.86 8.94 31.63
CA GLN A 7 -14.01 8.11 31.24
C GLN A 7 -14.53 8.37 29.82
N GLU A 8 -14.48 9.61 29.30
CA GLU A 8 -14.95 9.90 27.93
C GLU A 8 -14.00 9.30 26.88
N ILE A 9 -12.69 9.31 27.15
CA ILE A 9 -11.67 8.68 26.31
C ILE A 9 -11.80 7.16 26.33
N SER A 10 -11.96 6.56 27.52
CA SER A 10 -12.19 5.12 27.64
C SER A 10 -13.45 4.67 26.91
N ARG A 11 -14.56 5.42 26.99
CA ARG A 11 -15.79 5.12 26.26
C ARG A 11 -15.64 5.22 24.75
N LEU A 12 -14.86 6.19 24.26
CA LEU A 12 -14.63 6.38 22.82
C LEU A 12 -13.72 5.26 22.27
N LEU A 13 -12.70 4.85 23.03
CA LEU A 13 -11.87 3.68 22.71
C LEU A 13 -12.64 2.36 22.79
N GLU A 14 -13.55 2.22 23.74
CA GLU A 14 -14.43 1.06 23.90
C GLU A 14 -15.46 0.96 22.76
N ALA A 15 -16.02 2.09 22.32
CA ALA A 15 -16.89 2.18 21.14
C ALA A 15 -16.18 1.80 19.83
N LEU A 16 -14.86 2.00 19.76
CA LEU A 16 -14.02 1.64 18.62
C LEU A 16 -13.42 0.24 18.74
N ARG A 17 -13.70 -0.52 19.81
CA ARG A 17 -13.20 -1.90 19.97
C ARG A 17 -14.06 -2.87 19.17
N VAL A 18 -13.51 -3.45 18.11
CA VAL A 18 -14.11 -4.58 17.40
C VAL A 18 -13.89 -5.86 18.22
N PRO A 19 -14.91 -6.65 18.57
CA PRO A 19 -14.77 -7.85 19.37
C PRO A 19 -13.84 -8.91 18.78
N ARG A 20 -13.19 -9.62 19.69
CA ARG A 20 -12.05 -10.51 19.42
C ARG A 20 -12.44 -11.74 18.61
N GLU A 21 -13.71 -12.12 18.61
CA GLU A 21 -14.22 -13.31 17.96
C GLU A 21 -14.66 -13.03 16.52
N LEU A 22 -14.84 -11.75 16.15
CA LEU A 22 -15.06 -11.31 14.76
C LEU A 22 -13.77 -11.31 13.91
N THR A 23 -12.61 -11.29 14.56
CA THR A 23 -11.28 -11.24 13.89
C THR A 23 -10.57 -12.60 13.83
N ARG A 24 -11.15 -13.66 14.42
CA ARG A 24 -10.60 -15.03 14.38
C ARG A 24 -10.98 -15.76 13.08
N SER A 25 -9.98 -16.14 12.28
CA SER A 25 -10.22 -16.96 11.06
C SER A 25 -10.78 -18.35 11.36
N TYR A 26 -10.61 -18.87 12.59
CA TYR A 26 -11.08 -20.19 13.04
C TYR A 26 -12.25 -20.18 14.03
N ALA A 27 -12.86 -19.02 14.33
CA ALA A 27 -14.03 -19.00 15.22
C ALA A 27 -15.20 -19.77 14.60
N SER A 28 -15.86 -20.58 15.42
CA SER A 28 -17.09 -21.26 15.01
C SER A 28 -18.16 -20.21 14.64
N SER A 29 -19.07 -20.55 13.71
CA SER A 29 -20.16 -19.62 13.31
C SER A 29 -20.89 -19.04 14.51
N GLN A 30 -21.12 -19.88 15.53
CA GLN A 30 -21.85 -19.53 16.75
C GLN A 30 -21.07 -18.56 17.67
N GLU A 31 -19.74 -18.66 17.73
CA GLU A 31 -18.89 -17.70 18.45
C GLU A 31 -18.80 -16.36 17.73
N ARG A 32 -18.76 -16.37 16.39
CA ARG A 32 -18.83 -15.14 15.58
C ARG A 32 -20.16 -14.44 15.78
N ASP A 33 -21.27 -15.18 15.79
CA ASP A 33 -22.61 -14.62 15.98
C ASP A 33 -22.79 -14.03 17.39
N GLY A 34 -22.22 -14.68 18.42
CA GLY A 34 -22.22 -14.17 19.80
C GLY A 34 -21.43 -12.86 19.95
N ALA A 35 -20.21 -12.80 19.43
CA ALA A 35 -19.40 -11.59 19.50
C ALA A 35 -19.89 -10.48 18.56
N ARG A 36 -20.53 -10.85 17.45
CA ARG A 36 -21.27 -9.90 16.61
C ARG A 36 -22.38 -9.24 17.41
N ALA A 37 -23.15 -10.02 18.17
CA ALA A 37 -24.21 -9.50 19.03
C ALA A 37 -23.67 -8.60 20.16
N GLU A 38 -22.53 -8.97 20.75
CA GLU A 38 -21.86 -8.17 21.79
C GLU A 38 -21.27 -6.87 21.24
N PHE A 39 -20.66 -6.91 20.04
CA PHE A 39 -20.19 -5.71 19.33
C PHE A 39 -21.34 -4.76 19.04
N LEU A 40 -22.44 -5.30 18.52
CA LEU A 40 -23.66 -4.59 18.22
C LEU A 40 -24.23 -3.93 19.46
N ALA A 41 -24.23 -4.62 20.60
CA ALA A 41 -24.69 -4.09 21.87
C ALA A 41 -23.79 -2.94 22.36
N SER A 42 -22.47 -3.11 22.37
CA SER A 42 -21.51 -2.09 22.82
C SER A 42 -21.50 -0.85 21.90
N SER A 43 -21.54 -1.06 20.58
CA SER A 43 -21.66 0.01 19.59
C SER A 43 -22.97 0.78 19.75
N ARG A 44 -24.07 0.07 20.03
CA ARG A 44 -25.38 0.68 20.31
C ARG A 44 -25.36 1.50 21.59
N GLU A 45 -24.73 1.01 22.66
CA GLU A 45 -24.54 1.75 23.91
C GLU A 45 -23.70 3.01 23.72
N ALA A 46 -22.61 2.94 22.95
CA ALA A 46 -21.79 4.09 22.59
C ALA A 46 -22.58 5.13 21.79
N LEU A 47 -23.36 4.70 20.79
CA LEU A 47 -24.24 5.58 20.01
C LEU A 47 -25.35 6.19 20.89
N VAL A 48 -25.87 5.47 21.89
CA VAL A 48 -26.82 5.99 22.88
C VAL A 48 -26.17 7.00 23.82
N ALA A 49 -24.93 6.78 24.26
CA ALA A 49 -24.16 7.74 25.05
C ALA A 49 -23.89 9.02 24.25
N LEU A 50 -23.55 8.88 22.96
CA LEU A 50 -23.33 9.98 22.02
C LEU A 50 -24.63 10.77 21.77
N ARG A 51 -25.78 10.07 21.62
CA ARG A 51 -27.12 10.67 21.60
C ARG A 51 -27.43 11.43 22.89
N THR A 52 -27.08 10.88 24.05
CA THR A 52 -27.34 11.51 25.35
C THR A 52 -26.50 12.79 25.51
N ALA A 53 -25.24 12.77 25.05
CA ALA A 53 -24.40 13.96 24.97
C ALA A 53 -24.96 15.03 24.01
N LEU A 54 -25.56 14.63 22.89
CA LEU A 54 -26.24 15.53 21.95
C LEU A 54 -27.49 16.18 22.55
N VAL A 55 -28.32 15.41 23.26
CA VAL A 55 -29.52 15.93 23.94
C VAL A 55 -29.16 16.89 25.07
N SER A 56 -27.98 16.74 25.68
CA SER A 56 -27.47 17.67 26.70
C SER A 56 -27.09 19.06 26.16
N GLY A 57 -27.14 19.28 24.84
CA GLY A 57 -27.02 20.61 24.23
C GLY A 57 -25.60 21.13 24.03
N LYS A 58 -24.56 20.29 24.19
CA LYS A 58 -23.14 20.68 24.08
C LYS A 58 -22.62 20.98 22.65
N TRP A 59 -23.48 20.95 21.63
CA TRP A 59 -23.07 21.03 20.21
C TRP A 59 -23.84 22.14 19.49
N GLU A 60 -23.14 23.08 18.85
CA GLU A 60 -23.75 24.33 18.33
C GLU A 60 -24.40 24.18 16.93
N GLU A 61 -23.99 23.18 16.14
CA GLU A 61 -24.46 22.77 14.80
C GLU A 61 -25.93 22.27 14.65
N PRO A 62 -26.93 22.99 14.09
CA PRO A 62 -28.28 22.44 13.89
C PRO A 62 -28.36 21.29 12.87
N ARG A 63 -27.50 21.30 11.83
CA ARG A 63 -27.44 20.25 10.80
C ARG A 63 -26.84 18.95 11.34
N GLU A 64 -25.83 19.05 12.19
CA GLU A 64 -25.20 17.90 12.86
C GLU A 64 -26.17 17.19 13.79
N ARG A 65 -27.02 17.94 14.52
CA ARG A 65 -28.09 17.39 15.37
C ARG A 65 -29.14 16.59 14.58
N GLU A 66 -29.53 17.04 13.39
CA GLU A 66 -30.54 16.38 12.56
C GLU A 66 -30.04 15.07 11.92
N VAL A 67 -28.80 15.07 11.42
CA VAL A 67 -28.18 13.88 10.83
C VAL A 67 -27.91 12.81 11.90
N ILE A 68 -27.41 13.21 13.08
CA ILE A 68 -27.15 12.25 14.16
C ILE A 68 -28.43 11.77 14.83
N SER A 69 -29.50 12.59 14.89
CA SER A 69 -30.84 12.12 15.28
C SER A 69 -31.36 11.07 14.31
N THR A 70 -31.17 11.27 13.00
CA THR A 70 -31.55 10.30 11.97
C THR A 70 -30.76 9.00 12.09
N LEU A 71 -29.44 9.06 12.27
CA LEU A 71 -28.56 7.90 12.49
C LEU A 71 -28.89 7.15 13.79
N ALA A 72 -29.18 7.86 14.88
CA ALA A 72 -29.61 7.26 16.15
C ALA A 72 -30.98 6.59 16.04
N THR A 73 -31.87 7.10 15.19
CA THR A 73 -33.18 6.48 14.91
C THR A 73 -33.02 5.25 14.02
N PHE A 74 -32.10 5.30 13.04
CA PHE A 74 -31.75 4.18 12.16
C PHE A 74 -31.07 3.02 12.89
N ALA A 75 -30.10 3.32 13.76
CA ALA A 75 -29.35 2.34 14.56
C ALA A 75 -30.19 1.72 15.70
N CYS A 76 -31.30 2.34 16.08
CA CYS A 76 -32.21 1.82 17.11
C CYS A 76 -33.44 1.06 16.53
N GLY A 77 -33.57 0.96 15.21
CA GLY A 77 -34.63 0.18 14.55
C GLY A 77 -34.38 -1.33 14.55
N GLU A 78 -35.44 -2.13 14.38
CA GLU A 78 -35.43 -3.60 14.33
C GLU A 78 -34.82 -4.17 13.02
N VAL A 79 -33.68 -3.65 12.58
CA VAL A 79 -33.00 -4.10 11.36
C VAL A 79 -31.68 -4.76 11.73
N GLU A 80 -31.43 -5.97 11.22
CA GLU A 80 -30.16 -6.68 11.39
C GLU A 80 -29.11 -6.15 10.40
N TRP A 81 -27.99 -5.63 10.92
CA TRP A 81 -26.89 -5.04 10.14
C TRP A 81 -25.71 -6.00 9.98
N THR A 82 -25.00 -5.95 8.85
CA THR A 82 -23.72 -6.66 8.64
C THR A 82 -22.54 -5.91 9.28
N THR A 83 -21.41 -6.61 9.48
CA THR A 83 -20.19 -6.04 10.10
C THR A 83 -19.59 -4.90 9.28
N ASP A 84 -19.66 -4.99 7.95
CA ASP A 84 -19.17 -3.94 7.05
C ASP A 84 -20.11 -2.73 7.07
N GLU A 85 -21.44 -2.95 7.09
CA GLU A 85 -22.43 -1.87 7.23
C GLU A 85 -22.32 -1.13 8.57
N LEU A 86 -22.02 -1.83 9.68
CA LEU A 86 -21.79 -1.19 10.98
C LEU A 86 -20.47 -0.43 11.04
N GLY A 87 -19.42 -0.95 10.41
CA GLY A 87 -18.16 -0.23 10.21
C GLY A 87 -18.39 1.04 9.40
N GLU A 88 -19.16 0.96 8.31
CA GLU A 88 -19.54 2.10 7.49
C GLU A 88 -20.46 3.09 8.22
N ILE A 89 -21.38 2.62 9.07
CA ILE A 89 -22.26 3.47 9.89
C ILE A 89 -21.51 4.16 11.02
N ALA A 90 -20.58 3.47 11.70
CA ALA A 90 -19.73 4.07 12.72
C ALA A 90 -18.79 5.09 12.10
N VAL A 91 -18.17 4.77 10.96
CA VAL A 91 -17.36 5.72 10.17
C VAL A 91 -18.21 6.88 9.69
N SER A 92 -19.42 6.66 9.18
CA SER A 92 -20.35 7.72 8.73
C SER A 92 -20.85 8.59 9.89
N ALA A 93 -21.12 8.01 11.06
CA ALA A 93 -21.54 8.74 12.26
C ALA A 93 -20.41 9.62 12.80
N ILE A 94 -19.16 9.17 12.66
CA ILE A 94 -18.00 9.96 13.06
C ILE A 94 -17.58 10.95 11.94
N ASP A 95 -17.85 10.66 10.66
CA ASP A 95 -17.71 11.59 9.54
C ASP A 95 -18.69 12.77 9.66
N CYS A 96 -19.85 12.56 10.28
CA CYS A 96 -20.79 13.63 10.63
C CYS A 96 -20.28 14.60 11.72
N LEU A 97 -19.16 14.31 12.42
CA LEU A 97 -18.59 15.16 13.48
C LEU A 97 -17.62 16.24 12.96
N GLY A 98 -17.40 16.34 11.64
CA GLY A 98 -16.81 17.49 10.96
C GLY A 98 -15.53 18.07 11.59
N SER A 99 -15.44 19.41 11.62
CA SER A 99 -14.30 20.21 12.09
C SER A 99 -13.89 19.94 13.54
N SER A 100 -14.85 19.54 14.37
CA SER A 100 -14.67 19.26 15.81
C SER A 100 -13.90 17.95 16.06
N ARG A 101 -13.95 17.01 15.11
CA ARG A 101 -13.24 15.71 15.17
C ARG A 101 -11.73 15.86 15.11
N GLN A 102 -11.23 16.63 14.15
CA GLN A 102 -9.78 16.81 13.99
C GLN A 102 -9.18 17.49 15.22
N GLN A 103 -9.87 18.49 15.79
CA GLN A 103 -9.40 19.17 16.99
C GLN A 103 -9.40 18.23 18.20
N LEU A 104 -10.48 17.47 18.43
CA LEU A 104 -10.56 16.51 19.54
C LEU A 104 -9.47 15.43 19.45
N VAL A 105 -9.24 14.90 18.24
CA VAL A 105 -8.16 13.93 17.99
C VAL A 105 -6.81 14.58 18.25
N LEU A 106 -6.56 15.80 17.77
CA LEU A 106 -5.30 16.50 18.01
C LEU A 106 -5.05 16.77 19.50
N ASP A 107 -6.09 17.11 20.26
CA ASP A 107 -6.00 17.41 21.68
C ASP A 107 -5.59 16.18 22.51
N HIS A 108 -6.01 14.97 22.10
CA HIS A 108 -5.74 13.72 22.81
C HIS A 108 -4.75 12.79 22.08
N LEU A 109 -4.21 13.21 20.94
CA LEU A 109 -3.42 12.38 20.03
C LEU A 109 -2.26 11.66 20.72
N ARG A 110 -1.56 12.41 21.57
CA ARG A 110 -0.38 11.92 22.27
C ARG A 110 -0.74 10.79 23.23
N GLU A 111 -1.80 10.95 24.00
CA GLU A 111 -2.21 9.96 25.01
C GLU A 111 -2.68 8.68 24.32
N LEU A 112 -3.56 8.82 23.31
CA LEU A 112 -4.08 7.71 22.52
C LEU A 112 -2.96 6.90 21.85
N LEU A 113 -2.02 7.56 21.17
CA LEU A 113 -0.95 6.87 20.45
C LEU A 113 0.08 6.23 21.39
N LEU A 114 0.37 6.84 22.55
CA LEU A 114 1.28 6.24 23.53
C LEU A 114 0.69 4.97 24.16
N GLU A 115 -0.61 4.96 24.46
CA GLU A 115 -1.30 3.79 24.98
C GLU A 115 -1.36 2.66 23.94
N ILE A 116 -1.70 2.99 22.70
CA ILE A 116 -1.69 2.03 21.59
C ILE A 116 -0.28 1.46 21.38
N HIS A 117 0.75 2.31 21.33
CA HIS A 117 2.13 1.88 21.15
C HIS A 117 2.60 0.94 22.27
N ALA A 118 2.33 1.30 23.53
CA ALA A 118 2.70 0.46 24.67
C ALA A 118 2.07 -0.93 24.57
N SER A 119 0.82 -0.99 24.15
CA SER A 119 0.07 -2.24 23.99
C SER A 119 0.58 -3.08 22.81
N LEU A 120 0.78 -2.46 21.63
CA LEU A 120 1.26 -3.15 20.43
C LEU A 120 2.69 -3.69 20.57
N ARG A 121 3.53 -3.08 21.41
CA ARG A 121 4.94 -3.45 21.56
C ARG A 121 5.13 -4.91 21.98
N HIS A 122 4.19 -5.47 22.74
CA HIS A 122 4.25 -6.84 23.25
C HIS A 122 4.16 -7.91 22.14
N GLY A 123 3.58 -7.58 20.98
CA GLY A 123 3.46 -8.48 19.82
C GLY A 123 4.53 -8.31 18.74
N THR A 124 5.60 -7.56 19.02
CA THR A 124 6.71 -7.34 18.05
C THR A 124 7.57 -8.59 17.86
N ARG A 125 8.23 -8.71 16.69
CA ARG A 125 9.13 -9.83 16.38
C ARG A 125 10.22 -10.03 17.42
N GLU A 126 10.79 -8.93 17.91
CA GLU A 126 11.83 -8.95 18.95
C GLU A 126 11.29 -9.46 20.29
N ALA A 127 10.12 -8.97 20.72
CA ALA A 127 9.48 -9.43 21.95
C ALA A 127 9.12 -10.92 21.89
N THR A 128 8.61 -11.40 20.75
CA THR A 128 8.30 -12.83 20.57
C THR A 128 9.56 -13.68 20.58
N ALA A 129 10.64 -13.24 19.91
CA ALA A 129 11.91 -13.95 19.90
C ALA A 129 12.52 -14.07 21.31
N GLN A 130 12.38 -13.04 22.14
CA GLN A 130 12.85 -13.03 23.52
C GLN A 130 12.01 -13.95 24.42
N SER A 131 10.68 -13.98 24.22
CA SER A 131 9.79 -14.85 24.99
C SER A 131 9.99 -16.34 24.74
N LEU A 132 10.43 -16.74 23.53
CA LEU A 132 10.73 -18.13 23.17
C LEU A 132 11.88 -18.74 23.98
N TYR A 133 12.75 -17.90 24.55
CA TYR A 133 13.87 -18.37 25.37
C TYR A 133 13.55 -18.44 26.87
N GLU A 134 12.45 -17.81 27.34
CA GLU A 134 12.30 -17.51 28.76
C GLU A 134 11.25 -18.32 29.55
N GLU A 135 10.12 -18.81 29.00
CA GLU A 135 9.26 -19.86 29.62
C GLU A 135 7.92 -20.02 28.88
N GLY A 136 7.20 -21.12 29.14
CA GLY A 136 5.99 -21.59 28.45
C GLY A 136 4.90 -20.54 28.18
N HIS A 137 4.76 -20.21 26.89
CA HIS A 137 3.60 -19.65 26.15
C HIS A 137 2.33 -19.34 26.95
N SER A 138 2.19 -18.10 27.43
CA SER A 138 0.90 -17.42 27.35
C SER A 138 0.74 -16.90 25.92
N SER A 139 -0.14 -17.54 25.13
CA SER A 139 -0.52 -17.07 23.79
C SER A 139 -0.87 -15.58 23.84
N HIS A 140 0.01 -14.71 23.32
CA HIS A 140 -0.30 -13.30 23.14
C HIS A 140 -1.56 -13.19 22.28
N ASP A 141 -2.62 -12.57 22.80
CA ASP A 141 -3.90 -12.48 22.11
C ASP A 141 -3.83 -11.40 21.02
N ALA A 142 -3.38 -11.82 19.83
CA ALA A 142 -3.26 -10.97 18.64
C ALA A 142 -4.56 -10.22 18.29
N SER A 143 -5.71 -10.70 18.75
CA SER A 143 -7.02 -10.09 18.47
C SER A 143 -7.11 -8.65 19.01
N ASN A 144 -6.53 -8.39 20.19
CA ASN A 144 -6.51 -7.06 20.78
C ASN A 144 -5.59 -6.11 20.00
N ASP A 145 -4.43 -6.61 19.56
CA ASP A 145 -3.46 -5.83 18.79
C ASP A 145 -4.00 -5.45 17.41
N ILE A 146 -4.81 -6.33 16.79
CA ILE A 146 -5.48 -6.04 15.52
C ILE A 146 -6.40 -4.83 15.68
N VAL A 147 -7.22 -4.82 16.74
CA VAL A 147 -8.13 -3.71 17.04
C VAL A 147 -7.34 -2.42 17.27
N LEU A 148 -6.28 -2.48 18.08
CA LEU A 148 -5.43 -1.33 18.36
C LEU A 148 -4.75 -0.78 17.11
N ALA A 149 -4.33 -1.65 16.19
CA ALA A 149 -3.75 -1.24 14.91
C ALA A 149 -4.77 -0.56 13.99
N HIS A 150 -6.02 -1.04 13.97
CA HIS A 150 -7.11 -0.37 13.25
C HIS A 150 -7.45 0.98 13.88
N GLN A 151 -7.51 1.06 15.21
CA GLN A 151 -7.71 2.32 15.94
C GLN A 151 -6.61 3.32 15.63
N MET A 152 -5.34 2.89 15.61
CA MET A 152 -4.21 3.72 15.20
C MET A 152 -4.41 4.26 13.78
N SER A 153 -4.69 3.38 12.81
CA SER A 153 -4.88 3.78 11.41
C SER A 153 -6.03 4.78 11.25
N TRP A 154 -7.14 4.52 11.93
CA TRP A 154 -8.27 5.43 11.98
C TRP A 154 -7.90 6.79 12.57
N ILE A 155 -7.23 6.83 13.73
CA ILE A 155 -6.77 8.09 14.37
C ILE A 155 -5.88 8.87 13.40
N LEU A 156 -4.90 8.21 12.78
CA LEU A 156 -3.94 8.88 11.89
C LEU A 156 -4.60 9.41 10.63
N SER A 157 -5.55 8.68 10.04
CA SER A 157 -6.30 9.15 8.86
C SER A 157 -7.10 10.44 9.12
N GLN A 158 -7.41 10.78 10.38
CA GLN A 158 -8.08 12.04 10.72
C GLN A 158 -7.17 13.26 10.71
N ILE A 159 -5.86 13.02 10.69
CA ILE A 159 -4.87 14.08 10.77
C ILE A 159 -4.38 14.35 9.36
N GLY A 160 -4.78 15.48 8.81
CA GLY A 160 -4.28 15.98 7.53
C GLY A 160 -3.00 16.80 7.65
N HIS A 161 -2.45 17.18 6.50
CA HIS A 161 -1.46 18.25 6.39
C HIS A 161 -2.06 19.58 6.89
N PRO A 162 -1.35 20.42 7.68
CA PRO A 162 0.07 20.35 8.04
C PRO A 162 0.36 19.72 9.41
N HIS A 163 -0.60 19.03 10.04
CA HIS A 163 -0.48 18.62 11.44
C HIS A 163 0.33 17.33 11.63
N LEU A 164 0.34 16.43 10.65
CA LEU A 164 1.09 15.16 10.71
C LEU A 164 2.57 15.36 11.08
N GLY A 165 3.26 16.28 10.38
CA GLY A 165 4.69 16.56 10.60
C GLY A 165 5.02 16.93 12.06
N LYS A 166 4.13 17.68 12.73
CA LYS A 166 4.32 18.13 14.12
C LYS A 166 4.26 16.98 15.13
N HIS A 167 3.54 15.91 14.82
CA HIS A 167 3.32 14.79 15.73
C HIS A 167 4.10 13.52 15.34
N CYS A 168 4.95 13.58 14.32
CA CYS A 168 5.70 12.44 13.80
C CYS A 168 6.57 11.71 14.84
N GLN A 169 7.06 12.41 15.85
CA GLN A 169 7.85 11.81 16.93
C GLN A 169 7.06 10.76 17.73
N ILE A 170 5.73 10.91 17.80
CA ILE A 170 4.84 9.96 18.48
C ILE A 170 4.22 9.00 17.47
N ILE A 171 3.92 9.48 16.25
CA ILE A 171 3.32 8.64 15.20
C ILE A 171 4.30 7.56 14.71
N MET A 172 5.57 7.90 14.45
CA MET A 172 6.53 6.94 13.89
C MET A 172 6.70 5.69 14.74
N PRO A 173 6.94 5.77 16.07
CA PRO A 173 7.03 4.57 16.90
C PRO A 173 5.83 3.64 16.78
N CYS A 174 4.60 4.17 16.76
CA CYS A 174 3.39 3.36 16.59
C CYS A 174 3.37 2.63 15.24
N VAL A 175 3.63 3.37 14.15
CA VAL A 175 3.61 2.82 12.79
C VAL A 175 4.71 1.77 12.61
N LEU A 176 5.93 2.04 13.10
CA LEU A 176 7.06 1.12 13.03
C LEU A 176 6.80 -0.14 13.87
N THR A 177 6.18 -0.01 15.04
CA THR A 177 5.78 -1.15 15.87
C THR A 177 4.75 -2.03 15.16
N ALA A 178 3.76 -1.42 14.48
CA ALA A 178 2.79 -2.17 13.69
C ALA A 178 3.45 -2.91 12.50
N LEU A 179 4.47 -2.31 11.86
CA LEU A 179 5.23 -2.95 10.78
C LEU A 179 6.13 -4.09 11.25
N ASP A 180 6.64 -4.02 12.48
CA ASP A 180 7.46 -5.09 13.08
C ASP A 180 6.64 -6.20 13.74
N HIS A 181 5.33 -6.04 13.82
CA HIS A 181 4.43 -7.05 14.37
C HIS A 181 4.41 -8.32 13.49
N TYR A 182 4.25 -9.53 14.06
CA TYR A 182 4.23 -10.77 13.25
C TYR A 182 2.95 -10.95 12.41
N SER A 183 1.81 -10.50 12.94
CA SER A 183 0.47 -10.65 12.34
C SER A 183 0.26 -9.80 11.07
N PRO A 184 -0.11 -10.39 9.91
CA PRO A 184 -0.34 -9.65 8.66
C PRO A 184 -1.42 -8.56 8.72
N PRO A 185 -2.58 -8.74 9.39
CA PRO A 185 -3.57 -7.67 9.56
C PRO A 185 -3.03 -6.40 10.21
N ILE A 186 -2.13 -6.52 11.18
CA ILE A 186 -1.53 -5.35 11.88
C ILE A 186 -0.52 -4.65 10.97
N LYS A 187 0.32 -5.43 10.29
CA LYS A 187 1.24 -4.91 9.27
C LYS A 187 0.51 -4.14 8.17
N ARG A 188 -0.66 -4.64 7.73
CA ARG A 188 -1.52 -3.94 6.77
C ARG A 188 -1.85 -2.53 7.25
N GLN A 189 -2.31 -2.39 8.49
CA GLN A 189 -2.60 -1.08 9.08
C GLN A 189 -1.35 -0.19 9.16
N GLY A 190 -0.19 -0.76 9.53
CA GLY A 190 1.09 -0.03 9.49
C GLY A 190 1.46 0.48 8.10
N LEU A 191 1.25 -0.32 7.04
CA LEU A 191 1.51 0.07 5.65
C LEU A 191 0.50 1.12 5.14
N GLU A 192 -0.78 1.01 5.51
CA GLU A 192 -1.79 2.02 5.22
C GLU A 192 -1.44 3.37 5.87
N CYS A 193 -0.98 3.35 7.12
CA CYS A 193 -0.47 4.54 7.80
C CYS A 193 0.74 5.12 7.08
N CYS A 194 1.67 4.28 6.58
CA CYS A 194 2.81 4.74 5.79
C CYS A 194 2.39 5.48 4.52
N LEU A 195 1.37 5.00 3.82
CA LEU A 195 0.82 5.67 2.63
C LEU A 195 0.14 7.00 3.00
N HIS A 196 -0.54 7.06 4.14
CA HIS A 196 -1.13 8.31 4.64
C HIS A 196 -0.05 9.35 4.97
N LEU A 197 1.03 8.91 5.64
CA LEU A 197 2.19 9.76 5.94
C LEU A 197 2.88 10.25 4.67
N GLU A 198 3.02 9.40 3.66
CA GLU A 198 3.59 9.77 2.36
C GLU A 198 2.83 10.93 1.70
N GLN A 199 1.49 10.88 1.75
CA GLN A 199 0.62 11.89 1.15
C GLN A 199 0.52 13.17 2.00
N GLY A 200 0.50 13.01 3.33
CA GLY A 200 0.25 14.11 4.26
C GLY A 200 1.49 14.86 4.74
N MET A 201 2.70 14.34 4.48
CA MET A 201 3.96 14.97 4.88
C MET A 201 4.77 15.50 3.69
N ASN A 202 5.59 16.52 3.95
CA ASN A 202 6.55 16.98 2.96
C ASN A 202 7.80 16.05 2.93
N SER A 203 8.52 16.03 1.80
CA SER A 203 9.69 15.17 1.63
C SER A 203 10.81 15.43 2.63
N THR A 204 10.92 16.64 3.17
CA THR A 204 11.94 16.99 4.17
C THR A 204 11.63 16.34 5.50
N GLU A 205 10.36 16.37 5.92
CA GLU A 205 9.89 15.75 7.16
C GLU A 205 10.08 14.23 7.15
N LEU A 206 9.70 13.56 6.05
CA LEU A 206 9.89 12.12 5.89
C LEU A 206 11.38 11.73 5.88
N ARG A 207 12.26 12.61 5.37
CA ARG A 207 13.69 12.33 5.29
C ARG A 207 14.35 12.21 6.67
N TRP A 208 13.81 12.83 7.72
CA TRP A 208 14.32 12.66 9.09
C TRP A 208 14.18 11.23 9.61
N TYR A 209 13.19 10.48 9.09
CA TYR A 209 12.90 9.10 9.47
C TYR A 209 13.31 8.09 8.41
N LYS A 210 14.02 8.54 7.37
CA LYS A 210 14.36 7.79 6.16
C LYS A 210 14.83 6.37 6.45
N ASP A 211 15.90 6.23 7.21
CA ASP A 211 16.57 4.93 7.31
C ASP A 211 15.71 3.94 8.08
N VAL A 212 15.04 4.36 9.16
CA VAL A 212 14.18 3.49 9.97
C VAL A 212 12.91 3.11 9.21
N LEU A 213 12.27 4.07 8.52
CA LEU A 213 11.04 3.83 7.79
C LEU A 213 11.25 2.95 6.56
N LEU A 214 12.28 3.24 5.75
CA LEU A 214 12.59 2.43 4.58
C LEU A 214 13.10 1.05 4.96
N ASP A 215 13.80 0.89 6.09
CA ASP A 215 14.20 -0.43 6.57
C ASP A 215 12.98 -1.26 6.97
N ALA A 216 12.08 -0.70 7.78
CA ALA A 216 10.88 -1.40 8.24
C ALA A 216 10.00 -1.85 7.07
N VAL A 217 9.81 -1.00 6.06
CA VAL A 217 9.05 -1.38 4.85
C VAL A 217 9.80 -2.42 4.03
N CYS A 218 11.13 -2.30 3.90
CA CYS A 218 11.95 -3.26 3.17
C CYS A 218 11.91 -4.67 3.79
N GLN A 219 11.92 -4.76 5.13
CA GLN A 219 11.80 -6.02 5.86
C GLN A 219 10.43 -6.70 5.71
N ASN A 220 9.42 -5.97 5.24
CA ASN A 220 8.07 -6.49 4.97
C ASN A 220 7.88 -6.91 3.51
N ILE A 221 8.89 -6.76 2.64
CA ILE A 221 8.83 -7.22 1.24
C ILE A 221 8.92 -8.74 1.15
N ALA A 222 9.80 -9.35 1.93
CA ALA A 222 10.01 -10.80 1.92
C ALA A 222 9.00 -11.51 2.83
N GLY A 223 8.32 -12.54 2.30
CA GLY A 223 7.44 -13.42 3.09
C GLY A 223 6.09 -12.80 3.48
N CYS A 224 5.62 -11.79 2.74
CA CYS A 224 4.33 -11.15 2.95
C CYS A 224 3.41 -11.30 1.73
N ASP A 225 3.13 -12.55 1.36
CA ASP A 225 2.32 -12.91 0.18
C ASP A 225 0.96 -12.17 0.15
N GLU A 226 0.23 -12.20 1.27
CA GLU A 226 -1.09 -11.57 1.40
C GLU A 226 -1.05 -10.04 1.35
N LEU A 227 0.11 -9.43 1.66
CA LEU A 227 0.29 -7.98 1.68
C LEU A 227 1.07 -7.47 0.47
N TRP A 228 1.45 -8.34 -0.45
CA TRP A 228 2.30 -8.00 -1.59
C TRP A 228 1.83 -6.74 -2.36
N PRO A 229 0.53 -6.60 -2.72
CA PRO A 229 0.04 -5.39 -3.38
C PRO A 229 0.30 -4.11 -2.59
N LEU A 230 0.08 -4.17 -1.28
CA LEU A 230 0.21 -3.01 -0.41
C LEU A 230 1.67 -2.69 -0.12
N VAL A 231 2.51 -3.70 0.13
CA VAL A 231 3.94 -3.51 0.42
C VAL A 231 4.67 -2.93 -0.78
N VAL A 232 4.46 -3.47 -1.99
CA VAL A 232 5.11 -2.97 -3.22
C VAL A 232 4.76 -1.49 -3.44
N LYS A 233 3.46 -1.16 -3.39
CA LYS A 233 2.98 0.21 -3.54
C LYS A 233 3.58 1.15 -2.50
N THR A 234 3.60 0.72 -1.23
CA THR A 234 4.15 1.50 -0.12
C THR A 234 5.65 1.73 -0.27
N ALA A 235 6.40 0.68 -0.61
CA ALA A 235 7.84 0.73 -0.80
C ALA A 235 8.23 1.69 -1.93
N VAL A 236 7.58 1.57 -3.11
CA VAL A 236 7.85 2.44 -4.27
C VAL A 236 7.52 3.90 -3.94
N ARG A 237 6.35 4.18 -3.36
CA ARG A 237 5.94 5.54 -3.04
C ARG A 237 6.85 6.20 -2.01
N LEU A 238 7.17 5.51 -0.92
CA LEU A 238 8.04 6.07 0.11
C LEU A 238 9.46 6.30 -0.39
N VAL A 239 10.08 5.31 -1.07
CA VAL A 239 11.46 5.48 -1.54
C VAL A 239 11.56 6.60 -2.57
N THR A 240 10.58 6.72 -3.47
CA THR A 240 10.55 7.80 -4.46
C THR A 240 10.28 9.17 -3.83
N ARG A 241 9.42 9.25 -2.80
CA ARG A 241 9.12 10.49 -2.08
C ARG A 241 10.29 10.99 -1.23
N ILE A 242 10.98 10.09 -0.53
CA ILE A 242 12.06 10.40 0.42
C ILE A 242 13.37 10.74 -0.31
N GLU A 243 13.76 9.91 -1.27
CA GLU A 243 15.01 10.08 -2.02
C GLU A 243 14.85 11.11 -3.15
N GLY A 244 13.65 11.25 -3.71
CA GLY A 244 13.33 12.21 -4.75
C GLY A 244 14.23 12.03 -5.97
N ARG A 245 15.14 12.99 -6.19
CA ARG A 245 16.04 13.03 -7.35
C ARG A 245 17.39 12.34 -7.10
N ASN A 246 17.61 11.77 -5.93
CA ASN A 246 18.88 11.10 -5.61
C ASN A 246 18.94 9.67 -6.19
N ALA A 247 19.16 9.57 -7.51
CA ALA A 247 19.26 8.29 -8.22
C ALA A 247 20.31 7.32 -7.65
N ARG A 248 21.32 7.83 -6.95
CA ARG A 248 22.41 7.05 -6.35
C ARG A 248 22.10 6.56 -4.93
N SER A 249 20.91 6.80 -4.40
CA SER A 249 20.58 6.32 -3.06
C SER A 249 20.69 4.78 -3.00
N PRO A 250 21.38 4.22 -1.99
CA PRO A 250 21.42 2.77 -1.79
C PRO A 250 20.02 2.18 -1.53
N TRP A 251 19.07 2.97 -1.04
CA TRP A 251 17.71 2.52 -0.74
C TRP A 251 16.93 2.08 -1.98
N TYR A 252 17.09 2.79 -3.11
CA TYR A 252 16.48 2.35 -4.37
C TYR A 252 16.95 0.96 -4.76
N ARG A 253 18.26 0.71 -4.66
CA ARG A 253 18.83 -0.60 -4.99
C ARG A 253 18.38 -1.67 -4.00
N LYS A 254 18.40 -1.38 -2.70
CA LYS A 254 18.02 -2.32 -1.63
C LYS A 254 16.57 -2.78 -1.81
N ILE A 255 15.62 -1.83 -1.89
CA ILE A 255 14.19 -2.12 -2.02
C ILE A 255 13.89 -2.89 -3.32
N LEU A 256 14.46 -2.46 -4.45
CA LEU A 256 14.26 -3.19 -5.71
C LEU A 256 14.88 -4.59 -5.65
N ALA A 257 16.06 -4.75 -5.05
CA ALA A 257 16.70 -6.06 -4.92
C ALA A 257 15.89 -7.05 -4.07
N GLU A 258 15.22 -6.58 -3.01
CA GLU A 258 14.31 -7.41 -2.20
C GLU A 258 13.04 -7.78 -2.98
N MET A 259 12.41 -6.82 -3.68
CA MET A 259 11.23 -7.13 -4.51
C MET A 259 11.55 -8.16 -5.60
N LEU A 260 12.68 -7.98 -6.30
CA LEU A 260 13.14 -8.96 -7.29
C LEU A 260 13.44 -10.32 -6.64
N GLY A 261 13.95 -10.33 -5.40
CA GLY A 261 14.23 -11.57 -4.68
C GLY A 261 12.96 -12.33 -4.34
N GLU A 262 11.90 -11.61 -3.97
CA GLU A 262 10.61 -12.22 -3.73
C GLU A 262 9.97 -12.76 -5.00
N LEU A 263 10.06 -12.02 -6.11
CA LEU A 263 9.55 -12.47 -7.41
C LEU A 263 10.31 -13.70 -7.94
N GLU A 264 11.62 -13.77 -7.70
CA GLU A 264 12.45 -14.95 -8.04
C GLU A 264 12.08 -16.20 -7.21
N ARG A 265 11.58 -16.03 -5.97
CA ARG A 265 11.13 -17.14 -5.11
C ARG A 265 9.75 -17.69 -5.49
N HIS A 266 8.92 -16.87 -6.14
CA HIS A 266 7.55 -17.21 -6.51
C HIS A 266 7.31 -17.11 -8.04
N PRO A 267 8.02 -17.89 -8.86
CA PRO A 267 7.94 -17.79 -10.33
C PRO A 267 6.56 -18.16 -10.88
N ASP A 268 5.82 -19.05 -10.19
CA ASP A 268 4.52 -19.57 -10.63
C ASP A 268 3.34 -18.67 -10.23
N ASP A 269 3.58 -17.61 -9.44
CA ASP A 269 2.55 -16.67 -9.02
C ASP A 269 2.16 -15.75 -10.18
N LYS A 270 0.87 -15.74 -10.54
CA LYS A 270 0.35 -14.98 -11.68
C LYS A 270 0.04 -13.51 -11.34
N GLU A 271 -0.19 -13.20 -10.08
CA GLU A 271 -0.63 -11.86 -9.64
C GLU A 271 0.54 -11.01 -9.15
N LYS A 272 1.53 -11.62 -8.49
CA LYS A 272 2.71 -10.89 -7.98
C LYS A 272 3.45 -10.09 -9.07
N PRO A 273 3.73 -10.63 -10.27
CA PRO A 273 4.35 -9.87 -11.35
C PRO A 273 3.51 -8.68 -11.79
N ASN A 274 2.19 -8.86 -11.92
CA ASN A 274 1.27 -7.82 -12.36
C ASN A 274 1.24 -6.63 -11.41
N VAL A 275 1.19 -6.89 -10.11
CA VAL A 275 1.29 -5.87 -9.05
C VAL A 275 2.61 -5.11 -9.15
N PHE A 276 3.73 -5.84 -9.24
CA PHE A 276 5.05 -5.23 -9.34
C PHE A 276 5.18 -4.33 -10.56
N LEU A 277 4.77 -4.83 -11.74
CA LEU A 277 4.90 -4.10 -12.99
C LEU A 277 4.01 -2.84 -13.05
N GLN A 278 2.85 -2.86 -12.39
CA GLN A 278 1.97 -1.70 -12.29
C GLN A 278 2.57 -0.58 -11.43
N GLU A 279 3.24 -0.94 -10.34
CA GLU A 279 3.71 0.02 -9.35
C GLU A 279 5.16 0.49 -9.58
N ILE A 280 6.03 -0.31 -10.20
CA ILE A 280 7.49 -0.06 -10.16
C ILE A 280 7.98 1.16 -10.98
N GLY A 281 7.17 1.64 -11.93
CA GLY A 281 7.56 2.68 -12.91
C GLY A 281 8.23 3.92 -12.30
N PRO A 282 7.68 4.57 -11.26
CA PRO A 282 8.28 5.73 -10.60
C PRO A 282 9.69 5.46 -10.05
N GLN A 283 9.94 4.27 -9.51
CA GLN A 283 11.26 3.90 -9.00
C GLN A 283 12.27 3.69 -10.14
N LEU A 284 11.88 3.01 -11.23
CA LEU A 284 12.76 2.84 -12.41
C LEU A 284 13.18 4.19 -12.98
N LYS A 285 12.23 5.12 -13.11
CA LYS A 285 12.47 6.50 -13.56
C LYS A 285 13.44 7.25 -12.64
N ALA A 286 13.28 7.13 -11.33
CA ALA A 286 14.15 7.80 -10.37
C ALA A 286 15.59 7.24 -10.36
N MET A 287 15.75 5.93 -10.56
CA MET A 287 17.06 5.28 -10.62
C MET A 287 17.85 5.61 -11.90
N GLY A 288 17.16 5.73 -13.05
CA GLY A 288 17.80 5.98 -14.33
C GLY A 288 18.93 4.99 -14.63
N LEU A 289 20.09 5.50 -15.05
CA LEU A 289 21.27 4.70 -15.38
C LEU A 289 21.80 3.82 -14.23
N VAL A 290 21.46 4.12 -12.97
CA VAL A 290 21.90 3.29 -11.82
C VAL A 290 21.19 1.93 -11.82
N LEU A 291 20.05 1.81 -12.49
CA LEU A 291 19.30 0.56 -12.65
C LEU A 291 20.13 -0.57 -13.29
N VAL A 292 21.16 -0.23 -14.06
CA VAL A 292 22.05 -1.17 -14.77
C VAL A 292 22.65 -2.22 -13.82
N ALA A 293 22.87 -1.86 -12.55
CA ALA A 293 23.37 -2.78 -11.52
C ALA A 293 22.42 -3.96 -11.23
N LEU A 294 21.16 -3.87 -11.63
CA LEU A 294 20.12 -4.89 -11.41
C LEU A 294 19.61 -5.51 -12.72
N PHE A 295 20.17 -5.14 -13.88
CA PHE A 295 19.72 -5.62 -15.18
C PHE A 295 19.68 -7.13 -15.30
N LYS A 296 20.73 -7.83 -14.85
CA LYS A 296 20.78 -9.29 -14.96
C LYS A 296 19.55 -9.96 -14.33
N ARG A 297 19.12 -9.49 -13.15
CA ARG A 297 17.96 -10.03 -12.42
C ARG A 297 16.65 -9.55 -13.04
N LEU A 298 16.56 -8.25 -13.30
CA LEU A 298 15.35 -7.64 -13.87
C LEU A 298 15.01 -8.24 -15.25
N PHE A 299 15.95 -8.25 -16.19
CA PHE A 299 15.72 -8.79 -17.54
C PHE A 299 15.44 -10.29 -17.54
N ALA A 300 16.04 -11.07 -16.63
CA ALA A 300 15.73 -12.48 -16.51
C ALA A 300 14.25 -12.72 -16.18
N LEU A 301 13.70 -11.97 -15.21
CA LEU A 301 12.27 -12.03 -14.86
C LEU A 301 11.38 -11.50 -15.99
N LEU A 302 11.71 -10.34 -16.58
CA LEU A 302 10.93 -9.76 -17.66
C LEU A 302 10.84 -10.72 -18.86
N PHE A 303 11.96 -11.31 -19.28
CA PHE A 303 11.97 -12.27 -20.39
C PHE A 303 11.25 -13.57 -20.05
N TYR A 304 11.37 -14.05 -18.81
CA TYR A 304 10.61 -15.20 -18.33
C TYR A 304 9.10 -14.94 -18.42
N TRP A 305 8.63 -13.77 -17.98
CA TRP A 305 7.20 -13.42 -18.03
C TRP A 305 6.70 -13.08 -19.44
N LEU A 306 7.54 -12.62 -20.36
CA LEU A 306 7.15 -12.53 -21.78
C LEU A 306 6.85 -13.91 -22.38
N ASP A 307 7.56 -14.94 -21.96
CA ASP A 307 7.33 -16.29 -22.48
C ASP A 307 6.19 -17.02 -21.76
N THR A 308 6.08 -16.86 -20.45
CA THR A 308 5.13 -17.64 -19.62
C THR A 308 3.85 -16.88 -19.27
N GLY A 309 3.87 -15.56 -19.34
CA GLY A 309 2.79 -14.69 -18.89
C GLY A 309 1.56 -14.71 -19.78
N ASP A 310 0.43 -14.30 -19.21
CA ASP A 310 -0.79 -14.05 -19.96
C ASP A 310 -0.71 -12.73 -20.74
N LYS A 311 -1.79 -12.40 -21.46
CA LYS A 311 -1.90 -11.16 -22.23
C LYS A 311 -1.61 -9.93 -21.37
N ARG A 312 -2.22 -9.86 -20.18
CA ARG A 312 -2.08 -8.72 -19.26
C ARG A 312 -0.64 -8.55 -18.80
N THR A 313 -0.01 -9.64 -18.36
CA THR A 313 1.38 -9.65 -17.91
C THR A 313 2.30 -9.22 -19.04
N SER A 314 2.10 -9.74 -20.26
CA SER A 314 2.92 -9.39 -21.44
C SER A 314 2.89 -7.88 -21.73
N ILE A 315 1.70 -7.26 -21.71
CA ILE A 315 1.55 -5.81 -21.92
C ILE A 315 2.26 -5.01 -20.83
N LEU A 316 2.12 -5.42 -19.57
CA LEU A 316 2.78 -4.77 -18.43
C LEU A 316 4.30 -4.91 -18.49
N VAL A 317 4.82 -6.07 -18.91
CA VAL A 317 6.25 -6.30 -19.11
C VAL A 317 6.78 -5.41 -20.24
N LEU A 318 6.08 -5.31 -21.37
CA LEU A 318 6.48 -4.45 -22.48
C LEU A 318 6.49 -2.97 -22.07
N SER A 319 5.49 -2.53 -21.30
CA SER A 319 5.47 -1.18 -20.70
C SER A 319 6.67 -0.93 -19.78
N CYS A 320 6.98 -1.91 -18.91
CA CYS A 320 8.15 -1.85 -18.04
C CYS A 320 9.46 -1.81 -18.85
N LEU A 321 9.60 -2.63 -19.89
CA LEU A 321 10.75 -2.62 -20.79
C LEU A 321 10.94 -1.27 -21.47
N ARG A 322 9.87 -0.62 -21.95
CA ARG A 322 9.94 0.74 -22.50
C ARG A 322 10.45 1.74 -21.48
N ALA A 323 9.98 1.67 -20.22
CA ALA A 323 10.48 2.52 -19.15
C ALA A 323 11.98 2.28 -18.88
N VAL A 324 12.42 1.02 -18.83
CA VAL A 324 13.84 0.66 -18.66
C VAL A 324 14.66 1.21 -19.83
N ILE A 325 14.25 0.96 -21.07
CA ILE A 325 14.93 1.42 -22.29
C ILE A 325 15.09 2.94 -22.28
N THR A 326 13.99 3.66 -22.03
CA THR A 326 13.97 5.13 -22.02
C THR A 326 14.92 5.70 -20.97
N HIS A 327 14.93 5.14 -19.76
CA HIS A 327 15.72 5.66 -18.64
C HIS A 327 17.16 5.16 -18.60
N THR A 328 17.52 4.22 -19.47
CA THR A 328 18.86 3.64 -19.53
C THR A 328 19.45 3.56 -20.94
N TRP A 329 18.94 4.36 -21.88
CA TRP A 329 19.21 4.29 -23.32
C TRP A 329 20.71 4.13 -23.68
N ILE A 330 21.61 4.80 -22.96
CA ILE A 330 23.08 4.73 -23.16
C ILE A 330 23.62 3.28 -23.04
N ARG A 331 22.97 2.42 -22.24
CA ARG A 331 23.40 1.04 -21.99
C ARG A 331 22.62 0.00 -22.79
N ILE A 332 21.52 0.39 -23.42
CA ILE A 332 20.65 -0.49 -24.19
C ILE A 332 21.30 -1.12 -25.42
N PRO A 333 22.25 -0.47 -26.16
CA PRO A 333 22.87 -1.09 -27.33
C PRO A 333 23.43 -2.50 -27.09
N HIS A 334 23.96 -2.79 -25.89
CA HIS A 334 24.48 -4.12 -25.55
C HIS A 334 23.40 -5.19 -25.33
N LEU A 335 22.17 -4.78 -25.04
CA LEU A 335 21.01 -5.67 -24.81
C LEU A 335 20.04 -5.67 -25.99
N ALA A 336 20.29 -4.83 -26.99
CA ALA A 336 19.33 -4.55 -28.04
C ALA A 336 18.94 -5.80 -28.83
N ASN A 337 19.91 -6.62 -29.23
CA ASN A 337 19.64 -7.87 -29.94
C ASN A 337 18.80 -8.84 -29.10
N SER A 338 19.12 -9.01 -27.80
CA SER A 338 18.34 -9.88 -26.94
C SER A 338 16.90 -9.38 -26.75
N ILE A 339 16.70 -8.07 -26.59
CA ILE A 339 15.35 -7.48 -26.50
C ILE A 339 14.59 -7.69 -27.81
N TRP A 340 15.26 -7.50 -28.95
CA TRP A 340 14.68 -7.70 -30.28
C TRP A 340 14.25 -9.15 -30.50
N GLU A 341 15.12 -10.12 -30.19
CA GLU A 341 14.83 -11.55 -30.29
C GLU A 341 13.60 -11.95 -29.44
N GLN A 342 13.48 -11.41 -28.22
CA GLN A 342 12.30 -11.65 -27.39
C GLN A 342 11.03 -11.01 -27.97
N ALA A 343 11.14 -9.81 -28.54
CA ALA A 343 10.04 -9.13 -29.21
C ALA A 343 9.53 -9.93 -30.42
N VAL A 344 10.43 -10.43 -31.27
CA VAL A 344 10.10 -11.28 -32.42
C VAL A 344 9.43 -12.57 -31.96
N LYS A 345 10.03 -13.27 -30.99
CA LYS A 345 9.47 -14.51 -30.42
C LYS A 345 8.03 -14.29 -29.94
N LEU A 346 7.77 -13.20 -29.22
CA LEU A 346 6.43 -12.87 -28.73
C LEU A 346 5.46 -12.51 -29.87
N HIS A 347 5.91 -11.72 -30.84
CA HIS A 347 5.10 -11.32 -32.00
C HIS A 347 4.62 -12.51 -32.82
N CYS A 348 5.51 -13.48 -33.06
CA CYS A 348 5.18 -14.71 -33.79
C CYS A 348 4.27 -15.64 -32.98
N LYS A 349 4.47 -15.71 -31.65
CA LYS A 349 3.71 -16.59 -30.75
C LYS A 349 2.26 -16.12 -30.55
N VAL A 350 2.03 -14.81 -30.50
CA VAL A 350 0.74 -14.24 -30.08
C VAL A 350 -0.01 -13.66 -31.28
N ALA A 351 -1.27 -14.05 -31.46
CA ALA A 351 -2.16 -13.50 -32.50
C ALA A 351 -2.92 -12.24 -32.06
N ASP A 352 -2.93 -11.93 -30.77
CA ASP A 352 -3.62 -10.77 -30.20
C ASP A 352 -3.00 -9.46 -30.69
N LEU A 353 -3.83 -8.60 -31.30
CA LEU A 353 -3.39 -7.35 -31.92
C LEU A 353 -2.86 -6.33 -30.91
N GLU A 354 -3.38 -6.32 -29.68
CA GLU A 354 -2.97 -5.38 -28.65
C GLU A 354 -1.56 -5.70 -28.16
N VAL A 355 -1.26 -7.00 -27.97
CA VAL A 355 0.09 -7.46 -27.63
C VAL A 355 1.05 -7.17 -28.77
N ARG A 356 0.65 -7.45 -30.02
CA ARG A 356 1.48 -7.14 -31.20
C ARG A 356 1.77 -5.65 -31.35
N ALA A 357 0.79 -4.79 -31.09
CA ALA A 357 0.98 -3.34 -31.07
C ALA A 357 1.97 -2.92 -29.97
N ALA A 358 1.80 -3.43 -28.75
CA ALA A 358 2.73 -3.15 -27.65
C ALA A 358 4.16 -3.64 -27.92
N VAL A 359 4.32 -4.75 -28.63
CA VAL A 359 5.63 -5.25 -29.09
C VAL A 359 6.24 -4.27 -30.08
N ALA A 360 5.49 -3.88 -31.11
CA ALA A 360 5.97 -2.97 -32.15
C ALA A 360 6.31 -1.58 -31.61
N GLU A 361 5.53 -1.05 -30.65
CA GLU A 361 5.87 0.16 -29.90
C GLU A 361 7.20 0.00 -29.17
N THR A 362 7.38 -1.10 -28.43
CA THR A 362 8.63 -1.36 -27.69
C THR A 362 9.84 -1.46 -28.62
N ALA A 363 9.67 -2.07 -29.80
CA ALA A 363 10.68 -2.09 -30.85
C ALA A 363 10.98 -0.69 -31.42
N CYS A 364 9.98 0.18 -31.57
CA CYS A 364 10.19 1.57 -31.97
C CYS A 364 11.08 2.32 -30.96
N TYR A 365 10.80 2.22 -29.66
CA TYR A 365 11.64 2.80 -28.60
C TYR A 365 13.08 2.27 -28.65
N LEU A 366 13.24 0.97 -28.91
CA LEU A 366 14.56 0.37 -29.05
C LEU A 366 15.35 0.98 -30.22
N ILE A 367 14.71 1.15 -31.38
CA ILE A 367 15.33 1.76 -32.56
C ILE A 367 15.65 3.24 -32.31
N GLU A 368 14.80 3.98 -31.61
CA GLU A 368 15.10 5.37 -31.26
C GLU A 368 16.32 5.50 -30.34
N CYS A 369 16.55 4.53 -29.47
CA CYS A 369 17.68 4.54 -28.56
C CYS A 369 18.99 4.03 -29.18
N VAL A 370 18.90 3.05 -30.09
CA VAL A 370 20.08 2.35 -30.64
C VAL A 370 20.47 2.89 -32.01
N GLY A 371 19.51 3.36 -32.80
CA GLY A 371 19.68 3.74 -34.19
C GLY A 371 19.00 2.78 -35.17
N PRO A 372 18.83 3.18 -36.44
CA PRO A 372 18.17 2.38 -37.47
C PRO A 372 18.96 1.13 -37.88
N GLU A 373 20.25 1.03 -37.56
CA GLU A 373 21.13 -0.09 -37.93
C GLU A 373 20.64 -1.43 -37.37
N ILE A 374 19.85 -1.41 -36.29
CA ILE A 374 19.23 -2.61 -35.74
C ILE A 374 18.23 -3.25 -36.73
N LEU A 375 17.53 -2.43 -37.53
CA LEU A 375 16.62 -2.94 -38.57
C LEU A 375 17.39 -3.58 -39.72
N GLU A 376 18.61 -3.13 -39.99
CA GLU A 376 19.47 -3.73 -41.01
C GLU A 376 20.01 -5.09 -40.57
N THR A 377 20.26 -5.23 -39.26
CA THR A 377 20.71 -6.49 -38.66
C THR A 377 19.61 -7.56 -38.67
N HIS A 378 18.35 -7.14 -38.57
CA HIS A 378 17.18 -8.02 -38.41
C HIS A 378 16.19 -7.92 -39.58
N GLN A 379 16.68 -7.73 -40.82
CA GLN A 379 15.83 -7.60 -42.01
C GLN A 379 14.96 -8.83 -42.29
N ASP A 380 15.39 -10.00 -41.81
CA ASP A 380 14.69 -11.27 -41.98
C ASP A 380 13.41 -11.36 -41.13
N ASP A 381 13.23 -10.51 -40.13
CA ASP A 381 12.04 -10.46 -39.27
C ASP A 381 10.89 -9.63 -39.90
N VAL A 382 10.51 -10.01 -41.12
CA VAL A 382 9.67 -9.23 -42.05
C VAL A 382 8.39 -8.68 -41.39
N GLU A 383 7.68 -9.49 -40.59
CA GLU A 383 6.41 -9.09 -39.97
C GLU A 383 6.58 -7.98 -38.92
N LEU A 384 7.54 -8.14 -38.00
CA LEU A 384 7.80 -7.15 -36.97
C LEU A 384 8.39 -5.86 -37.58
N VAL A 385 9.31 -6.00 -38.54
CA VAL A 385 9.89 -4.87 -39.27
C VAL A 385 8.80 -4.08 -40.01
N ALA A 386 7.84 -4.76 -40.64
CA ALA A 386 6.70 -4.12 -41.30
C ALA A 386 5.80 -3.38 -40.30
N ALA A 387 5.49 -3.99 -39.16
CA ALA A 387 4.68 -3.38 -38.11
C ALA A 387 5.33 -2.09 -37.57
N VAL A 388 6.63 -2.14 -37.28
CA VAL A 388 7.43 -0.99 -36.83
C VAL A 388 7.42 0.14 -37.87
N LYS A 389 7.64 -0.18 -39.15
CA LYS A 389 7.61 0.82 -40.23
C LYS A 389 6.23 1.48 -40.35
N SER A 390 5.15 0.72 -40.17
CA SER A 390 3.78 1.23 -40.19
C SER A 390 3.53 2.25 -39.07
N ILE A 391 3.94 1.93 -37.83
CA ILE A 391 3.79 2.85 -36.68
C ILE A 391 4.56 4.14 -36.92
N LYS A 392 5.83 4.05 -37.34
CA LYS A 392 6.65 5.23 -37.63
C LYS A 392 6.08 6.10 -38.76
N ALA A 393 5.48 5.49 -39.78
CA ALA A 393 4.82 6.22 -40.87
C ALA A 393 3.58 6.98 -40.38
N TYR A 394 2.82 6.40 -39.45
CA TYR A 394 1.68 7.05 -38.81
C TYR A 394 2.09 8.23 -37.92
N GLU A 395 3.14 8.06 -37.11
CA GLU A 395 3.69 9.13 -36.26
C GLU A 395 4.27 10.29 -37.07
N ALA A 396 4.85 10.01 -38.26
CA ALA A 396 5.34 11.05 -39.15
C ALA A 396 4.20 11.89 -39.79
N GLN A 397 2.98 11.34 -39.87
CA GLN A 397 1.80 12.01 -40.43
C GLN A 397 0.99 12.78 -39.38
N THR A 398 1.21 12.52 -38.09
CA THR A 398 0.55 13.22 -37.00
C THR A 398 1.42 14.40 -36.54
N PRO A 399 1.00 15.66 -36.72
CA PRO A 399 1.80 16.81 -36.29
C PRO A 399 1.93 16.80 -34.76
N LYS A 400 3.18 16.85 -34.26
CA LYS A 400 3.46 17.01 -32.83
C LYS A 400 2.82 18.31 -32.35
N THR A 401 1.83 18.19 -31.46
CA THR A 401 1.09 19.31 -30.85
C THR A 401 1.82 19.87 -29.64
#